data_AF-C1F965-F1
#
_entry.id   AF-C1F965-F1
#
_cell.length_a   1.000
_cell.length_b   1.000
_cell.length_c   1.000
_cell.angle_alpha   90.00
_cell.angle_beta   90.00
_cell.angle_gamma   90.00
#
_symmetry.space_group_name_H-M   'P 1'
#
loop_
_entity.id
_entity.type
_entity.pdbx_description
1 polymer ?
#
loop_
_entity_poly.entity_id
_entity_poly.type
_entity_poly.pdbx_seq_one_letter_code
_entity_poly.pdbx_strand_id
1 'polypeptide(L)'
;MTRTEVIALLILHARKNGFEFRRWYRGKIHLPWPGFEQAVASLAEGHRYYALLFSHDFARSFWKQGSQISFVVPTVEYTRPDKTGKLITVRRKAFTRRTTKPDAWLYHLREMAASEDPLRYIRRFLVTHEELEAWNKRQDGPDSHNLSDPELDLDDSAEESA
;
A
#
# COMPACT_ATOMS: atom_id res chain seq x y z
N MET A 1 -2.66 -15.57 -3.51
CA MET A 1 -3.11 -14.85 -4.70
C MET A 1 -2.10 -15.03 -5.82
N THR A 2 -2.56 -15.55 -6.96
CA THR A 2 -1.74 -15.65 -8.19
C THR A 2 -1.52 -14.28 -8.84
N ARG A 3 -0.52 -14.15 -9.70
CA ARG A 3 -0.26 -12.89 -10.45
C ARG A 3 -1.49 -12.45 -11.24
N THR A 4 -2.14 -13.40 -11.91
CA THR A 4 -3.38 -13.19 -12.68
C THR A 4 -4.49 -12.64 -11.80
N GLU A 5 -4.71 -13.21 -10.61
CA GLU A 5 -5.70 -12.70 -9.64
C GLU A 5 -5.38 -11.28 -9.19
N VAL A 6 -4.11 -10.98 -8.87
CA VAL A 6 -3.70 -9.63 -8.46
C VAL A 6 -3.99 -8.64 -9.58
N ILE A 7 -3.61 -8.95 -10.82
CA ILE A 7 -3.88 -8.07 -11.97
C ILE A 7 -5.38 -7.89 -12.19
N ALA A 8 -6.17 -8.96 -12.09
CA ALA A 8 -7.63 -8.86 -12.19
C ALA A 8 -8.20 -7.89 -11.15
N LEU A 9 -7.78 -8.01 -9.89
CA LEU A 9 -8.23 -7.13 -8.81
C LEU A 9 -7.81 -5.67 -9.03
N LEU A 10 -6.57 -5.43 -9.47
CA LEU A 10 -6.08 -4.09 -9.82
C LEU A 10 -6.95 -3.45 -10.91
N ILE A 11 -7.27 -4.20 -11.96
CA ILE A 11 -8.10 -3.71 -13.06
C ILE A 11 -9.53 -3.46 -12.56
N LEU A 12 -10.11 -4.37 -11.78
CA LEU A 12 -11.47 -4.19 -11.24
C LEU A 12 -11.55 -2.96 -10.35
N HIS A 13 -10.55 -2.71 -9.51
CA HIS A 13 -10.47 -1.50 -8.69
C HIS A 13 -10.43 -0.25 -9.58
N ALA A 14 -9.53 -0.18 -10.56
CA ALA A 14 -9.43 0.96 -11.47
C ALA A 14 -10.70 1.15 -12.32
N ARG A 15 -11.38 0.06 -12.72
CA ARG A 15 -12.65 0.11 -13.48
C ARG A 15 -13.76 0.78 -12.69
N LYS A 16 -13.85 0.56 -11.38
CA LYS A 16 -14.80 1.27 -10.49
C LYS A 16 -14.59 2.79 -10.52
N ASN A 17 -13.37 3.23 -10.83
CA ASN A 17 -12.97 4.62 -10.93
C ASN A 17 -12.91 5.13 -12.39
N GLY A 18 -13.49 4.41 -13.35
CA GLY A 18 -13.61 4.85 -14.75
C GLY A 18 -12.53 4.35 -15.71
N PHE A 19 -11.68 3.39 -15.32
CA PHE A 19 -10.68 2.82 -16.24
C PHE A 19 -11.34 1.97 -17.34
N GLU A 20 -11.17 2.35 -18.61
CA GLU A 20 -11.68 1.62 -19.77
C GLU A 20 -10.73 0.50 -20.23
N PHE A 21 -10.64 -0.59 -19.47
CA PHE A 21 -9.67 -1.67 -19.73
C PHE A 21 -9.73 -2.25 -21.16
N ARG A 22 -10.94 -2.49 -21.70
CA ARG A 22 -11.11 -3.02 -23.07
C ARG A 22 -10.52 -2.09 -24.12
N ARG A 23 -10.76 -0.78 -23.99
CA ARG A 23 -10.24 0.23 -24.92
C ARG A 23 -8.73 0.34 -24.81
N TRP A 24 -8.22 0.40 -23.58
CA TRP A 24 -6.80 0.46 -23.30
C TRP A 24 -6.06 -0.77 -23.86
N TYR A 25 -6.57 -1.98 -23.61
CA TYR A 25 -5.94 -3.23 -24.08
C TYR A 25 -5.86 -3.29 -25.61
N ARG A 26 -6.94 -2.92 -26.30
CA ARG A 26 -6.93 -2.85 -27.77
C ARG A 26 -5.93 -1.83 -28.30
N GLY A 27 -5.80 -0.68 -27.64
CA GLY A 27 -4.91 0.38 -28.09
C GLY A 27 -3.43 0.15 -27.77
N LYS A 28 -3.10 -0.66 -26.75
CA LYS A 28 -1.74 -0.77 -26.20
C LYS A 28 -1.13 -2.16 -26.24
N ILE A 29 -1.94 -3.21 -26.30
CA ILE A 29 -1.47 -4.60 -26.20
C ILE A 29 -1.73 -5.34 -27.51
N HIS A 30 -2.99 -5.63 -27.81
CA HIS A 30 -3.35 -6.44 -28.97
C HIS A 30 -4.76 -6.13 -29.47
N LEU A 31 -4.92 -6.23 -30.80
CA LEU A 31 -6.20 -6.52 -31.45
C LEU A 31 -6.11 -7.97 -31.96
N PRO A 32 -7.17 -8.81 -31.83
CA PRO A 32 -8.51 -8.54 -31.30
C PRO A 32 -8.61 -8.60 -29.76
N TRP A 33 -9.74 -8.16 -29.20
CA TRP A 33 -10.04 -8.26 -27.77
C TRP A 33 -10.51 -9.69 -27.42
N PRO A 34 -9.77 -10.44 -26.59
CA PRO A 34 -10.06 -11.86 -26.34
C PRO A 34 -11.09 -12.12 -25.22
N GLY A 35 -11.56 -11.07 -24.53
CA GLY A 35 -12.35 -11.20 -23.30
C GLY A 35 -11.53 -10.85 -22.05
N PHE A 36 -12.21 -10.63 -20.93
CA PHE A 36 -11.56 -10.12 -19.71
C PHE A 36 -10.52 -11.10 -19.15
N GLU A 37 -10.92 -12.35 -18.88
CA GLU A 37 -10.05 -13.36 -18.26
C GLU A 37 -8.82 -13.66 -19.13
N GLN A 38 -9.03 -13.86 -20.43
CA GLN A 38 -7.95 -14.12 -21.39
C GLN A 38 -7.01 -12.91 -21.55
N ALA A 39 -7.55 -11.68 -21.52
CA ALA A 39 -6.73 -10.46 -21.54
C ALA A 39 -5.88 -10.32 -20.26
N VAL A 40 -6.44 -10.66 -19.10
CA VAL A 40 -5.69 -10.67 -17.82
C VAL A 40 -4.61 -11.75 -17.85
N ALA A 41 -4.93 -12.96 -18.30
CA ALA A 41 -3.95 -14.04 -18.47
C ALA A 41 -2.80 -13.61 -19.40
N SER A 42 -3.15 -12.99 -20.53
CA SER A 42 -2.17 -12.46 -21.51
C SER A 42 -1.28 -11.35 -20.94
N LEU A 43 -1.75 -10.59 -19.95
CA LEU A 43 -0.95 -9.59 -19.25
C LEU A 43 -0.04 -10.21 -18.19
N ALA A 44 -0.53 -11.24 -17.49
CA ALA A 44 0.25 -11.97 -16.50
C ALA A 44 1.40 -12.76 -17.15
N GLU A 45 1.17 -13.24 -18.38
CA GLU A 45 2.14 -13.88 -19.24
C GLU A 45 3.15 -12.87 -19.82
N GLY A 46 4.43 -13.24 -19.85
CA GLY A 46 5.48 -12.45 -20.50
C GLY A 46 5.73 -11.06 -19.91
N HIS A 47 5.34 -10.83 -18.64
CA HIS A 47 5.53 -9.54 -17.94
C HIS A 47 4.86 -8.32 -18.59
N ARG A 48 3.88 -8.53 -19.48
CA ARG A 48 3.16 -7.44 -20.16
C ARG A 48 2.34 -6.57 -19.21
N TYR A 49 2.07 -7.04 -17.99
CA TYR A 49 1.45 -6.26 -16.93
C TYR A 49 2.22 -4.97 -16.60
N TYR A 50 3.53 -4.87 -16.85
CA TYR A 50 4.25 -3.60 -16.68
C TYR A 50 3.69 -2.48 -17.57
N ALA A 51 3.24 -2.81 -18.78
CA ALA A 51 2.57 -1.83 -19.65
C ALA A 51 1.28 -1.30 -19.02
N LEU A 52 0.54 -2.15 -18.28
CA LEU A 52 -0.62 -1.74 -17.51
C LEU A 52 -0.22 -0.89 -16.29
N LEU A 53 0.72 -1.37 -15.47
CA LEU A 53 1.11 -0.72 -14.22
C LEU A 53 1.64 0.71 -14.45
N PHE A 54 2.40 0.92 -15.52
CA PHE A 54 2.97 2.22 -15.86
C PHE A 54 2.11 3.03 -16.84
N SER A 55 0.90 2.57 -17.18
CA SER A 55 -0.06 3.34 -17.95
C SER A 55 -0.59 4.50 -17.13
N HIS A 56 -0.49 5.72 -17.66
CA HIS A 56 -1.03 6.92 -17.02
C HIS A 56 -2.56 6.83 -16.88
N ASP A 57 -3.25 6.29 -17.89
CA ASP A 57 -4.70 6.12 -17.86
C ASP A 57 -5.11 5.19 -16.71
N PHE A 58 -4.38 4.09 -16.54
CA PHE A 58 -4.60 3.16 -15.44
C PHE A 58 -4.29 3.81 -14.09
N ALA A 59 -3.13 4.44 -13.93
CA ALA A 59 -2.70 5.04 -12.68
C ALA A 59 -3.66 6.14 -12.20
N ARG A 60 -4.13 7.01 -13.10
CA ARG A 60 -5.10 8.07 -12.79
C ARG A 60 -6.42 7.51 -12.28
N SER A 61 -6.91 6.43 -12.89
CA SER A 61 -8.13 5.77 -12.44
C SER A 61 -7.90 4.95 -11.16
N PHE A 62 -6.76 4.29 -11.01
CA PHE A 62 -6.46 3.48 -9.82
C PHE A 62 -6.38 4.37 -8.57
N TRP A 63 -5.56 5.42 -8.60
CA TRP A 63 -5.49 6.43 -7.53
C TRP A 63 -6.42 7.61 -7.87
N LYS A 64 -7.73 7.41 -7.67
CA LYS A 64 -8.76 8.42 -7.94
C LYS A 64 -8.35 9.81 -7.45
N GLN A 65 -8.44 10.81 -8.32
CA GLN A 65 -8.21 12.21 -7.97
C GLN A 65 -9.09 12.63 -6.78
N GLY A 66 -8.46 13.19 -5.74
CA GLY A 66 -9.14 13.64 -4.52
C GLY A 66 -9.28 12.57 -3.43
N SER A 67 -8.94 11.31 -3.68
CA SER A 67 -8.85 10.31 -2.60
C SER A 67 -7.67 10.62 -1.68
N GLN A 68 -7.84 10.48 -0.36
CA GLN A 68 -6.75 10.68 0.59
C GLN A 68 -5.69 9.60 0.39
N ILE A 69 -4.52 10.01 -0.07
CA ILE A 69 -3.40 9.11 -0.30
C ILE A 69 -2.35 9.38 0.77
N SER A 70 -1.98 8.33 1.49
CA SER A 70 -0.89 8.34 2.48
C SER A 70 0.40 7.88 1.81
N PHE A 71 1.46 8.67 1.93
CA PHE A 71 2.78 8.29 1.44
C PHE A 71 3.88 8.64 2.43
N VAL A 72 4.95 7.84 2.41
CA VAL A 72 6.12 8.04 3.28
C VAL A 72 7.06 9.02 2.60
N VAL A 73 7.27 10.17 3.22
CA VAL A 73 8.33 11.10 2.83
C VAL A 73 9.63 10.55 3.42
N PRO A 74 10.66 10.23 2.60
CA PRO A 74 11.90 9.67 3.10
C PRO A 74 12.68 10.68 3.94
N THR A 75 13.65 10.18 4.70
CA THR A 75 14.57 11.05 5.44
C THR A 75 15.41 11.83 4.43
N VAL A 76 15.37 13.16 4.50
CA VAL A 76 16.17 14.03 3.62
C VAL A 76 17.18 14.78 4.46
N GLU A 77 18.44 14.75 4.03
CA GLU A 77 19.53 15.54 4.58
C GLU A 77 19.93 16.61 3.58
N TYR A 78 19.90 17.87 4.02
CA TYR A 78 20.36 18.98 3.20
C TYR A 78 21.03 20.04 4.08
N THR A 79 22.06 20.66 3.53
CA THR A 79 22.75 21.78 4.17
C THR A 79 22.04 23.08 3.86
N ARG A 80 21.78 23.90 4.89
CA ARG A 80 21.30 25.28 4.72
C ARG A 80 22.13 26.23 5.58
N PRO A 81 22.38 27.47 5.13
CA PRO A 81 22.96 28.48 6.00
C PRO A 81 21.99 28.87 7.12
N ASP A 82 22.52 29.04 8.32
CA ASP A 82 21.83 29.65 9.45
C ASP A 82 21.72 31.17 9.28
N LYS A 83 20.95 31.82 10.15
CA LYS A 83 20.87 33.29 10.29
C LYS A 83 22.24 33.95 10.51
N THR A 84 23.23 33.20 10.97
CA THR A 84 24.62 33.64 11.19
C THR A 84 25.56 33.30 10.03
N GLY A 85 25.06 32.72 8.93
CA GLY A 85 25.86 32.34 7.76
C GLY A 85 26.57 30.98 7.87
N LYS A 86 26.50 30.31 9.03
CA LYS A 86 27.08 28.97 9.21
C LYS A 86 26.24 27.90 8.51
N LEU A 87 26.87 27.01 7.74
CA LEU A 87 26.18 25.87 7.12
C LEU A 87 25.78 24.85 8.20
N ILE A 88 24.48 24.58 8.31
CA ILE A 88 23.91 23.56 9.20
C ILE A 88 23.35 22.42 8.33
N THR A 89 23.71 21.18 8.66
CA THR A 89 23.08 19.98 8.09
C THR A 89 21.75 19.73 8.79
N VAL A 90 20.65 19.85 8.04
CA VAL A 90 19.30 19.57 8.54
C VAL A 90 18.93 18.15 8.13
N ARG A 91 18.75 17.26 9.11
CA ARG A 91 18.21 15.91 8.91
C ARG A 91 16.72 15.90 9.24
N ARG A 92 15.88 15.79 8.22
CA ARG A 92 14.43 15.59 8.41
C ARG A 92 14.12 14.11 8.44
N LYS A 93 13.62 13.59 9.57
CA LYS A 93 13.17 12.21 9.71
C LYS A 93 12.04 11.90 8.73
N ALA A 94 11.96 10.64 8.31
CA ALA A 94 10.85 10.15 7.51
C ALA A 94 9.51 10.34 8.24
N PHE A 95 8.47 10.76 7.51
CA PHE A 95 7.14 10.93 8.06
C PHE A 95 6.07 10.58 7.03
N THR A 96 4.91 10.13 7.51
CA THR A 96 3.77 9.83 6.63
C THR A 96 2.97 11.09 6.38
N ARG A 97 2.81 11.46 5.10
CA ARG A 97 2.00 12.60 4.67
C ARG A 97 0.72 12.10 4.05
N ARG A 98 -0.42 12.62 4.51
CA ARG A 98 -1.72 12.50 3.82
C ARG A 98 -1.87 13.66 2.84
N THR A 99 -2.24 13.38 1.60
CA THR A 99 -2.54 14.43 0.62
C THR A 99 -3.73 14.07 -0.24
N THR A 100 -4.46 15.11 -0.66
CA THR A 100 -5.51 15.06 -1.68
C THR A 100 -5.03 15.61 -3.02
N LYS A 101 -3.71 15.82 -3.18
CA LYS A 101 -3.13 16.41 -4.38
C LYS A 101 -3.58 15.67 -5.64
N PRO A 102 -3.97 16.39 -6.71
CA PRO A 102 -4.47 15.80 -7.95
C PRO A 102 -3.45 14.87 -8.64
N ASP A 103 -2.17 15.00 -8.31
CA ASP A 103 -1.04 14.28 -8.92
C ASP A 103 -0.48 13.14 -8.05
N ALA A 104 -1.22 12.68 -7.04
CA ALA A 104 -0.74 11.59 -6.20
C ALA A 104 -0.43 10.30 -7.01
N TRP A 105 -1.12 10.07 -8.12
CA TRP A 105 -0.81 8.99 -9.07
C TRP A 105 0.60 9.12 -9.68
N LEU A 106 1.09 10.34 -9.96
CA LEU A 106 2.46 10.57 -10.47
C LEU A 106 3.52 10.18 -9.45
N TYR A 107 3.26 10.49 -8.19
CA TYR A 107 4.14 10.07 -7.10
C TYR A 107 4.23 8.55 -7.06
N HIS A 108 3.11 7.83 -7.09
CA HIS A 108 3.13 6.36 -7.07
C HIS A 108 3.75 5.73 -8.31
N LEU A 109 3.62 6.34 -9.49
CA LEU A 109 4.37 5.89 -10.68
C LEU A 109 5.88 5.97 -10.47
N ARG A 110 6.38 7.05 -9.85
CA ARG A 110 7.82 7.21 -9.55
C ARG A 110 8.28 6.19 -8.52
N GLU A 111 7.52 6.00 -7.45
CA GLU A 111 7.83 5.02 -6.42
C GLU A 111 7.80 3.59 -6.96
N MET A 112 6.84 3.26 -7.82
CA MET A 112 6.80 1.97 -8.51
C MET A 112 8.01 1.78 -9.41
N ALA A 113 8.41 2.80 -10.17
CA ALA A 113 9.58 2.74 -11.04
C ALA A 113 10.89 2.53 -10.26
N ALA A 114 10.97 3.02 -9.02
CA ALA A 114 12.10 2.83 -8.12
C ALA A 114 12.05 1.50 -7.34
N SER A 115 10.93 0.77 -7.37
CA SER A 115 10.75 -0.46 -6.62
C SER A 115 11.22 -1.69 -7.39
N GLU A 116 11.82 -2.66 -6.69
CA GLU A 116 12.23 -3.95 -7.27
C GLU A 116 11.03 -4.77 -7.78
N ASP A 117 9.89 -4.68 -7.08
CA ASP A 117 8.65 -5.36 -7.46
C ASP A 117 7.47 -4.36 -7.47
N PRO A 118 7.20 -3.72 -8.63
CA PRO A 118 6.10 -2.78 -8.80
C PRO A 118 4.72 -3.41 -8.57
N LEU A 119 4.57 -4.72 -8.85
CA LEU A 119 3.30 -5.40 -8.66
C LEU A 119 3.04 -5.61 -7.16
N ARG A 120 4.07 -5.97 -6.38
CA ARG A 120 3.98 -5.99 -4.91
C ARG A 120 3.76 -4.60 -4.34
N TYR A 121 4.37 -3.57 -4.91
CA TYR A 121 4.17 -2.18 -4.47
C TYR A 121 2.69 -1.81 -4.54
N ILE A 122 2.06 -1.95 -5.71
CA ILE A 122 0.70 -1.48 -5.96
C ILE A 122 -0.36 -2.35 -5.25
N ARG A 123 -0.07 -3.64 -5.04
CA ARG A 123 -0.97 -4.55 -4.32
C ARG A 123 -1.32 -4.05 -2.92
N ARG A 124 -0.44 -3.28 -2.28
CA ARG A 124 -0.67 -2.71 -0.93
C ARG A 124 -1.87 -1.77 -0.86
N PHE A 125 -2.31 -1.24 -2.00
CA PHE A 125 -3.45 -0.31 -2.09
C PHE A 125 -4.77 -1.02 -2.45
N LEU A 126 -4.76 -2.35 -2.63
CA LEU A 126 -5.98 -3.15 -2.83
C LEU A 126 -6.68 -3.53 -1.54
N VAL A 127 -5.90 -3.66 -0.45
CA VAL A 127 -6.42 -3.89 0.90
C VAL A 127 -7.14 -2.61 1.29
N THR A 128 -8.46 -2.69 1.45
CA THR A 128 -9.28 -1.54 1.81
C THR A 128 -8.72 -0.89 3.07
N HIS A 129 -8.76 0.44 3.13
CA HIS A 129 -8.36 1.22 4.31
C HIS A 129 -8.98 0.64 5.61
N GLU A 130 -10.18 0.06 5.50
CA GLU A 130 -10.91 -0.65 6.56
C GLU A 130 -10.26 -1.97 7.02
N GLU A 131 -9.70 -2.78 6.13
CA GLU A 131 -8.99 -4.01 6.48
C GLU A 131 -7.65 -3.70 7.16
N LEU A 132 -6.97 -2.63 6.73
CA LEU A 132 -5.72 -2.17 7.33
C LEU A 132 -5.94 -1.58 8.74
N GLU A 133 -7.03 -0.84 8.96
CA GLU A 133 -7.43 -0.37 10.29
C GLU A 133 -7.87 -1.52 11.21
N ALA A 134 -8.60 -2.52 10.67
CA ALA A 134 -8.97 -3.71 11.42
C ALA A 134 -7.76 -4.59 11.81
N TRP A 135 -6.70 -4.60 11.00
CA TRP A 135 -5.46 -5.33 11.30
C TRP A 135 -4.61 -4.62 12.35
N ASN A 136 -4.47 -3.28 12.26
CA ASN A 136 -3.77 -2.50 13.28
C ASN A 136 -4.47 -2.54 14.64
N LYS A 137 -5.82 -2.48 14.66
CA LYS A 137 -6.61 -2.60 15.91
C LYS A 137 -6.48 -3.97 16.59
N ARG A 138 -6.09 -5.02 15.85
CA ARG A 138 -5.80 -6.36 16.39
C ARG A 138 -4.38 -6.50 16.93
N GLN A 139 -3.44 -5.64 16.52
CA GLN A 139 -2.08 -5.64 17.05
C GLN A 139 -1.93 -4.80 18.34
N ASP A 140 -2.81 -3.82 18.57
CA ASP A 140 -2.85 -3.00 19.79
C ASP A 140 -3.85 -3.53 20.86
N GLY A 141 -4.20 -4.82 20.82
CA GLY A 141 -5.07 -5.47 21.81
C GLY A 141 -4.32 -5.84 23.11
N PRO A 142 -4.99 -5.83 24.29
CA PRO A 142 -4.36 -5.72 25.61
C PRO A 142 -3.60 -6.96 26.16
N ASP A 143 -3.35 -8.00 25.35
CA ASP A 143 -2.86 -9.29 25.87
C ASP A 143 -1.32 -9.43 25.86
N SER A 144 -0.59 -8.34 26.09
CA SER A 144 0.86 -8.38 26.30
C SER A 144 1.27 -7.81 27.66
N HIS A 145 0.69 -8.35 28.73
CA HIS A 145 1.31 -8.24 30.05
C HIS A 145 1.37 -9.59 30.76
N ASN A 146 2.60 -10.09 30.83
CA ASN A 146 3.20 -10.90 31.90
C ASN A 146 2.46 -12.15 32.38
N LEU A 147 2.88 -13.29 31.82
CA LEU A 147 3.00 -14.54 32.57
C LEU A 147 4.48 -14.74 32.90
N SER A 148 4.94 -14.12 33.99
CA SER A 148 6.15 -14.51 34.71
C SER A 148 5.84 -14.40 36.21
N ASP A 149 5.59 -15.53 36.87
CA ASP A 149 6.28 -15.97 38.09
C ASP A 149 5.48 -17.07 38.82
N PRO A 150 6.07 -18.25 39.07
CA PRO A 150 5.56 -19.25 39.99
C PRO A 150 6.38 -19.28 41.29
N GLU A 151 5.84 -18.75 42.38
CA GLU A 151 6.26 -18.99 43.77
C GLU A 151 4.97 -19.10 44.60
N LEU A 152 4.55 -20.30 45.06
CA LEU A 152 4.92 -20.95 46.33
C LEU A 152 4.69 -20.06 47.56
N ASP A 153 3.61 -20.36 48.30
CA ASP A 153 3.58 -20.65 49.74
C ASP A 153 2.10 -20.89 50.14
N LEU A 154 1.69 -22.12 50.44
CA LEU A 154 1.76 -22.79 51.75
C LEU A 154 0.90 -22.12 52.84
N ASP A 155 -0.25 -22.77 53.02
CA ASP A 155 -0.76 -23.29 54.31
C ASP A 155 -1.63 -22.43 55.24
N ASP A 156 -2.59 -23.17 55.79
CA ASP A 156 -3.23 -23.07 57.10
C ASP A 156 -4.11 -21.84 57.42
N SER A 157 -5.43 -22.06 57.44
CA SER A 157 -6.22 -21.86 58.66
C SER A 157 -7.63 -22.43 58.52
N ALA A 158 -7.95 -23.26 59.52
CA ALA A 158 -9.15 -23.99 59.81
C ALA A 158 -10.43 -23.14 60.01
N GLU A 159 -11.56 -23.86 59.96
CA GLU A 159 -12.82 -23.75 60.73
C GLU A 159 -13.40 -22.34 60.99
N GLU A 160 -14.68 -22.07 60.75
CA GLU A 160 -15.82 -22.58 61.52
C GLU A 160 -17.10 -21.91 60.98
N SER A 161 -18.19 -22.63 60.74
CA SER A 161 -19.56 -22.08 60.75
C SER A 161 -20.62 -23.18 60.71
N ALA A 162 -21.25 -23.39 61.87
CA ALA A 162 -22.64 -23.80 62.13
C ALA A 162 -23.18 -25.13 61.58
#